data_AF-A0A817R7I8-F1
#
_entry.id   AF-A0A817R7I8-F1
#
_cell.length_a   1.000
_cell.length_b   1.000
_cell.length_c   1.000
_cell.angle_alpha   90.00
_cell.angle_beta   90.00
_cell.angle_gamma   90.00
#
_symmetry.space_group_name_H-M   'P 1'
#
loop_
_entity.id
_entity.type
_entity.pdbx_description
1 polymer ?
#
loop_
_entity_poly.entity_id
_entity_poly.type
_entity_poly.pdbx_seq_one_letter_code
_entity_poly.pdbx_strand_id
1 'polypeptide(L)'
;MGQAAVSASHTLKNIEWMWQSNPNPWSESEPVEWSHYSDLEILIIEGAYSTKQSQAILDDYYIDFKQNLQISNIDRNKQRPIKRVQ
;
A
#
# COMPACT_ATOMS: atom_id res chain seq x y z
N MET A 1 26.22 -17.34 7.42
CA MET A 1 25.42 -16.35 6.66
C MET A 1 24.00 -16.44 7.21
N GLY A 2 23.48 -15.41 7.90
CA GLY A 2 22.14 -15.53 8.53
C GLY A 2 21.68 -14.40 9.45
N GLN A 3 22.05 -13.13 9.19
CA GLN A 3 21.69 -12.01 10.08
C GLN A 3 20.76 -10.94 9.45
N ALA A 4 20.28 -11.11 8.21
CA ALA A 4 19.43 -10.08 7.58
C ALA A 4 17.94 -10.16 7.98
N ALA A 5 17.43 -11.34 8.35
CA ALA A 5 15.99 -11.54 8.54
C ALA A 5 15.43 -10.89 9.83
N VAL A 6 16.21 -10.85 10.92
CA VAL A 6 15.74 -10.35 12.23
C VAL A 6 15.58 -8.84 12.30
N SER A 7 16.33 -8.08 11.47
CA SER A 7 16.25 -6.61 11.47
C SER A 7 15.03 -6.10 10.70
N ALA A 8 14.59 -6.81 9.65
CA ALA A 8 13.39 -6.44 8.89
C ALA A 8 12.11 -6.57 9.74
N SER A 9 12.04 -7.58 10.61
CA SER A 9 10.86 -7.86 11.45
C SER A 9 10.56 -6.79 12.51
N HIS A 10 11.56 -6.01 12.95
CA HIS A 10 11.37 -4.98 13.96
C HIS A 10 10.90 -3.64 13.38
N THR A 11 11.34 -3.27 12.18
CA THR A 11 10.90 -2.03 11.49
C THR A 11 9.46 -2.11 11.02
N LEU A 12 9.00 -3.30 10.62
CA LEU A 12 7.62 -3.52 10.17
C LEU A 12 6.58 -3.35 11.28
N LYS A 13 6.94 -3.51 12.56
CA LYS A 13 5.98 -3.37 13.67
C LYS A 13 5.33 -1.98 13.77
N ASN A 14 5.95 -0.97 13.15
CA ASN A 14 5.46 0.39 13.19
C ASN A 14 5.00 0.89 11.82
N ILE A 15 5.16 0.11 10.74
CA ILE A 15 4.82 0.57 9.40
C ILE A 15 3.48 0.00 9.00
N GLU A 16 2.54 0.88 8.70
CA GLU A 16 1.25 0.51 8.15
C GLU A 16 1.09 1.12 6.76
N TRP A 17 0.52 0.34 5.85
CA TRP A 17 0.02 0.85 4.59
C TRP A 17 -1.50 0.75 4.60
N MET A 18 -2.16 1.80 4.13
CA MET A 18 -3.61 1.90 4.10
C MET A 18 -4.10 2.40 2.75
N TRP A 19 -5.33 2.06 2.41
CA TRP A 19 -6.03 2.52 1.22
C TRP A 19 -7.38 3.12 1.57
N GLN A 20 -7.85 4.06 0.76
CA GLN A 20 -9.13 4.73 1.01
C GLN A 20 -10.30 3.85 0.56
N SER A 21 -11.11 3.41 1.53
CA SER A 21 -12.10 2.35 1.34
C SER A 21 -13.52 2.81 1.06
N ASN A 22 -13.76 4.12 1.05
CA ASN A 22 -15.01 4.73 0.61
C ASN A 22 -15.49 4.15 -0.75
N PRO A 23 -16.80 3.96 -0.97
CA PRO A 23 -17.32 3.61 -2.30
C PRO A 23 -16.87 4.60 -3.39
N ASN A 24 -16.88 5.90 -3.07
CA ASN A 24 -16.27 6.95 -3.87
C ASN A 24 -15.08 7.59 -3.12
N PRO A 25 -13.83 7.19 -3.40
CA PRO A 25 -12.65 7.71 -2.71
C PRO A 25 -12.35 9.19 -3.02
N TRP A 26 -13.01 9.78 -4.01
CA TRP A 26 -12.80 11.16 -4.44
C TRP A 26 -13.88 12.13 -3.93
N SER A 27 -14.81 11.64 -3.12
CA SER A 27 -15.89 12.45 -2.54
C SER A 27 -15.33 13.38 -1.46
N GLU A 28 -15.56 14.69 -1.60
CA GLU A 28 -15.23 15.68 -0.56
C GLU A 28 -16.31 15.78 0.52
N SER A 29 -17.51 15.23 0.26
CA SER A 29 -18.65 15.31 1.16
C SER A 29 -18.77 14.13 2.14
N GLU A 30 -18.02 13.04 1.90
CA GLU A 30 -18.05 11.85 2.75
C GLU A 30 -16.84 11.85 3.70
N PRO A 31 -16.99 11.33 4.93
CA PRO A 31 -15.84 11.12 5.80
C PRO A 31 -14.87 10.15 5.15
N VAL A 32 -13.58 10.48 5.20
CA VAL A 32 -12.53 9.64 4.63
C VAL A 32 -12.34 8.38 5.48
N GLU A 33 -12.56 7.22 4.90
CA GLU A 33 -12.35 5.92 5.53
C GLU A 33 -11.09 5.27 4.97
N TRP A 34 -10.25 4.77 5.88
CA TRP A 34 -9.00 4.08 5.55
C TRP A 34 -9.06 2.65 6.04
N SER A 35 -8.69 1.72 5.18
CA SER A 35 -8.54 0.30 5.53
C SER A 35 -7.09 -0.12 5.38
N HIS A 36 -6.67 -1.07 6.22
CA HIS A 36 -5.31 -1.59 6.20
C HIS A 36 -5.16 -2.62 5.08
N TYR A 37 -3.96 -2.68 4.51
CA TYR A 37 -3.54 -3.86 3.76
C TYR A 37 -3.27 -5.02 4.71
N SER A 38 -3.32 -6.24 4.20
CA SER A 38 -2.91 -7.41 4.97
C SER A 38 -1.40 -7.39 5.27
N ASP A 39 -0.96 -8.10 6.30
CA ASP A 39 0.47 -8.19 6.67
C ASP A 39 1.35 -8.61 5.48
N LEU A 40 0.88 -9.55 4.65
CA LEU A 40 1.61 -10.00 3.47
C LEU A 40 1.72 -8.90 2.42
N GLU A 41 0.63 -8.19 2.15
CA GLU A 41 0.64 -7.07 1.21
C GLU A 41 1.53 -5.93 1.72
N ILE A 42 1.49 -5.62 3.02
CA ILE A 42 2.38 -4.64 3.65
C ILE A 42 3.85 -5.01 3.40
N LEU A 43 4.23 -6.28 3.57
CA LEU A 43 5.59 -6.75 3.28
C LEU A 43 6.00 -6.49 1.82
N ILE A 44 5.10 -6.76 0.88
CA ILE A 44 5.36 -6.57 -0.55
C ILE A 44 5.48 -5.09 -0.88
N ILE A 45 4.54 -4.27 -0.41
CA ILE A 45 4.49 -2.82 -0.64
C ILE A 45 5.73 -2.16 -0.03
N GLU A 46 6.03 -2.42 1.24
CA GLU A 46 7.19 -1.83 1.92
C GLU A 46 8.51 -2.31 1.32
N GLY A 47 8.59 -3.57 0.88
CA GLY A 47 9.75 -4.10 0.17
C GLY A 47 10.02 -3.35 -1.14
N ALA A 48 8.97 -3.12 -1.94
CA ALA A 48 9.08 -2.37 -3.19
C ALA A 48 9.41 -0.89 -2.94
N TYR A 49 8.77 -0.26 -1.95
CA TYR A 49 8.99 1.13 -1.57
C TYR A 49 10.42 1.37 -1.05
N SER A 50 10.90 0.54 -0.12
CA SER A 50 12.24 0.63 0.46
C SER A 50 13.36 0.41 -0.57
N THR A 51 13.08 -0.37 -1.63
CA THR A 51 14.00 -0.58 -2.76
C THR A 51 13.83 0.46 -3.87
N LYS A 52 13.04 1.52 -3.65
CA LYS A 52 12.79 2.64 -4.58
C LYS A 52 12.22 2.20 -5.93
N GLN A 53 11.44 1.13 -5.94
CA GLN A 53 10.67 0.75 -7.12
C GLN A 53 9.57 1.78 -7.37
N SER A 54 9.14 1.93 -8.62
CA SER A 54 8.04 2.83 -8.96
C SER A 54 6.67 2.28 -8.57
N GLN A 55 6.57 0.96 -8.43
CA GLN A 55 5.31 0.29 -8.14
C GLN A 55 5.51 -1.00 -7.34
N ALA A 56 4.46 -1.42 -6.63
CA ALA A 56 4.34 -2.77 -6.07
C ALA A 56 3.21 -3.53 -6.75
N ILE A 57 3.45 -4.76 -7.19
CA ILE A 57 2.43 -5.60 -7.82
C ILE A 57 1.78 -6.48 -6.77
N LEU A 58 0.44 -6.47 -6.72
CA LEU A 58 -0.39 -7.33 -5.89
C LEU A 58 -1.36 -8.09 -6.81
N ASP A 59 -2.16 -8.99 -6.25
CA ASP A 59 -3.00 -9.92 -7.03
C ASP A 59 -4.03 -9.18 -7.90
N ASP A 60 -4.89 -8.37 -7.28
CA ASP A 60 -6.01 -7.69 -7.97
C ASP A 60 -5.71 -6.24 -8.38
N TYR A 61 -4.60 -5.70 -7.89
CA TYR A 61 -4.22 -4.31 -8.09
C TYR A 61 -2.71 -4.14 -8.01
N TYR A 62 -2.22 -2.97 -8.41
CA TYR A 62 -0.87 -2.55 -8.13
C TYR A 62 -0.85 -1.18 -7.46
N ILE A 63 0.23 -0.91 -6.76
CA ILE A 63 0.49 0.36 -6.11
C ILE A 63 1.41 1.19 -7.02
N ASP A 64 0.99 2.38 -7.42
CA ASP A 64 1.83 3.41 -8.01
C ASP A 64 2.32 4.36 -6.92
N PHE A 65 3.59 4.28 -6.57
CA PHE A 65 4.19 5.11 -5.51
C PHE A 65 4.41 6.56 -5.94
N LYS A 66 4.48 6.84 -7.24
CA LYS A 66 4.64 8.21 -7.74
C LYS A 66 3.35 9.00 -7.56
N GLN A 67 2.22 8.35 -7.76
CA GLN A 67 0.89 8.96 -7.64
C GLN A 67 0.26 8.72 -6.27
N ASN A 68 0.82 7.82 -5.45
CA ASN A 68 0.21 7.31 -4.21
C ASN A 68 -1.19 6.74 -4.46
N LEU A 69 -1.29 5.85 -5.45
CA LEU A 69 -2.56 5.22 -5.85
C LEU A 69 -2.44 3.69 -5.87
N GLN A 70 -3.47 3.04 -5.40
CA GLN A 70 -3.83 1.67 -5.77
C GLN A 70 -4.65 1.73 -7.06
N ILE A 71 -4.30 0.91 -8.05
CA ILE A 71 -4.96 0.85 -9.35
C ILE A 71 -5.32 -0.61 -9.64
N SER A 72 -6.59 -0.90 -9.93
CA SER A 72 -7.01 -2.26 -10.26
C SER A 72 -6.33 -2.77 -11.53
N ASN A 73 -5.92 -4.03 -11.51
CA ASN A 73 -5.34 -4.73 -12.66
C ASN A 73 -6.38 -4.95 -13.78
N ILE A 74 -7.67 -4.95 -13.44
CA ILE A 74 -8.79 -5.23 -14.35
C ILE A 74 -9.38 -3.94 -14.91
N ASP A 75 -9.63 -2.95 -14.05
CA ASP A 75 -10.27 -1.68 -14.42
C ASP A 75 -9.43 -0.50 -13.95
N ARG A 76 -8.69 0.12 -14.89
CA ARG A 76 -7.79 1.24 -14.58
C ARG A 76 -8.52 2.49 -14.07
N ASN A 77 -9.84 2.58 -14.19
CA ASN A 77 -10.60 3.68 -13.60
C ASN A 77 -10.90 3.43 -12.11
N LYS A 78 -10.80 2.17 -11.64
CA LYS A 78 -10.90 1.83 -10.22
C LYS A 78 -9.56 2.10 -9.55
N GLN A 79 -9.41 3.34 -9.10
CA GLN A 79 -8.24 3.83 -8.40
C GLN A 79 -8.62 4.30 -7.00
N ARG A 80 -7.72 4.09 -6.05
CA ARG A 80 -7.90 4.46 -4.64
C ARG A 80 -6.63 5.09 -4.10
N PRO A 81 -6.69 6.24 -3.40
CA PRO A 81 -5.55 6.78 -2.67
C PRO A 81 -4.99 5.77 -1.67
N ILE A 82 -3.67 5.83 -1.49
CA ILE A 82 -2.97 5.09 -0.44
C ILE A 82 -2.18 6.02 0.45
N LYS A 83 -1.82 5.54 1.63
CA LYS A 83 -0.87 6.21 2.52
C LYS A 83 -0.04 5.22 3.30
N ARG A 84 1.17 5.66 3.65
CA ARG A 84 2.06 4.99 4.60
C ARG A 84 2.01 5.73 5.94
N VAL A 85 1.90 4.99 7.03
CA VAL A 85 1.92 5.52 8.41
C VAL A 85 3.08 4.87 9.16
N GLN A 86 3.77 5.64 10.01
CA GLN A 86 4.87 5.18 10.86
C GLN A 86 4.91 5.95 12.19
#